data_AF-A0A9J6QPX8-F1
#
_entry.id   AF-A0A9J6QPX8-F1
#
_cell.length_a   1.000
_cell.length_b   1.000
_cell.length_c   1.000
_cell.angle_alpha   90.00
_cell.angle_beta   90.00
_cell.angle_gamma   90.00
#
_symmetry.space_group_name_H-M   'P 1'
#
loop_
_entity.id
_entity.type
_entity.pdbx_description
1 polymer ?
#
loop_
_entity_poly.entity_id
_entity_poly.type
_entity_poly.pdbx_seq_one_letter_code
_entity_poly.pdbx_strand_id
1 'polypeptide(L)'
;MLMQETLIIYCKTIEFDTGSFNYPAIEQASSNSDCRDKSVPIQYKGIKDVFNLTSEANPTGGASYLTWDESNKSYGYDIDELKNTIHDIVKQSRDYKYIEALNPIVKIRFIPKDNGGVVVSDILFKDKNNKPITIVRDIYFYSQDNYAAVYSSTPIKYTHKNKIFFIDKVESLFESMDVNW
;
A
#
# COMPACT_ATOMS: atom_id res chain seq x y z
N MET A 1 13.44 42.33 12.12
CA MET A 1 13.99 40.96 12.27
C MET A 1 12.91 40.14 12.94
N LEU A 2 11.98 39.61 12.14
CA LEU A 2 10.81 38.88 12.63
C LEU A 2 11.11 37.38 12.56
N MET A 3 10.51 36.67 13.52
CA MET A 3 10.86 35.34 13.99
C MET A 3 11.09 34.32 12.88
N GLN A 4 12.20 33.60 13.05
CA GLN A 4 12.61 32.44 12.27
C GLN A 4 11.52 31.36 12.41
N GLU A 5 10.75 31.13 11.35
CA GLU A 5 9.84 29.98 11.27
C GLU A 5 10.67 28.71 11.49
N THR A 6 10.26 27.91 12.47
CA THR A 6 10.89 26.64 12.80
C THR A 6 10.89 25.76 11.55
N LEU A 7 12.07 25.41 11.06
CA LEU A 7 12.29 24.54 9.92
C LEU A 7 11.54 23.21 10.14
N ILE A 8 10.46 22.95 9.40
CA ILE A 8 9.81 21.64 9.42
C ILE A 8 10.73 20.68 8.65
N ILE A 9 11.46 19.84 9.38
CA ILE A 9 12.30 18.78 8.81
C ILE A 9 11.37 17.61 8.49
N TYR A 10 11.22 17.26 7.22
CA TYR A 10 10.40 16.12 6.80
C TYR A 10 11.19 14.81 6.71
N CYS A 11 10.50 13.73 7.08
CA CYS A 11 10.85 12.29 7.23
C CYS A 11 11.67 11.83 8.44
N LYS A 12 10.99 11.14 9.38
CA LYS A 12 11.38 9.83 9.94
C LYS A 12 10.16 8.99 10.40
N THR A 13 9.88 7.92 9.67
CA THR A 13 9.14 6.72 10.11
C THR A 13 10.02 5.55 9.63
N ILE A 14 10.19 4.51 10.45
CA ILE A 14 10.47 3.10 10.10
C ILE A 14 11.10 2.43 11.33
N GLU A 15 10.42 1.46 11.93
CA GLU A 15 11.11 0.31 12.55
C GLU A 15 10.50 -1.00 12.06
N PHE A 16 11.37 -1.94 11.67
CA PHE A 16 11.01 -3.23 11.10
C PHE A 16 11.69 -4.37 11.85
N ASP A 17 11.00 -5.51 11.96
CA ASP A 17 11.55 -6.77 12.44
C ASP A 17 12.61 -7.29 11.45
N THR A 18 13.90 -7.20 11.83
CA THR A 18 15.08 -7.44 10.97
C THR A 18 15.21 -8.87 10.43
N GLY A 19 14.28 -9.77 10.75
CA GLY A 19 14.33 -11.16 10.29
C GLY A 19 14.08 -11.35 8.78
N SER A 20 13.59 -10.34 8.05
CA SER A 20 13.08 -10.54 6.68
C SER A 20 13.62 -9.58 5.61
N PHE A 21 13.57 -8.26 5.80
CA PHE A 21 13.89 -7.26 4.76
C PHE A 21 15.30 -6.67 4.89
N ASN A 22 15.83 -6.09 3.80
CA ASN A 22 17.10 -5.36 3.81
C ASN A 22 16.94 -3.96 4.46
N TYR A 23 17.03 -3.93 5.80
CA TYR A 23 16.84 -2.71 6.60
C TYR A 23 17.71 -1.52 6.17
N PRO A 24 19.04 -1.66 5.96
CA PRO A 24 19.89 -0.53 5.53
C PRO A 24 19.43 0.14 4.23
N ALA A 25 18.91 -0.64 3.26
CA ALA A 25 18.42 -0.09 2.00
C ALA A 25 17.15 0.75 2.17
N ILE A 26 16.30 0.36 3.12
CA ILE A 26 15.05 1.07 3.43
C ILE A 26 15.36 2.34 4.23
N GLU A 27 16.23 2.26 5.23
CA GLU A 27 16.66 3.41 6.06
C GLU A 27 17.34 4.50 5.21
N GLN A 28 18.25 4.11 4.31
CA GLN A 28 18.92 5.07 3.43
C GLN A 28 17.93 5.80 2.51
N ALA A 29 16.89 5.12 2.04
CA ALA A 29 15.89 5.73 1.16
C ALA A 29 14.94 6.67 1.90
N SER A 30 14.71 6.45 3.19
CA SER A 30 13.82 7.28 4.02
C SER A 30 14.51 8.48 4.67
N SER A 31 15.85 8.48 4.81
CA SER A 31 16.62 9.52 5.52
C SER A 31 16.87 10.82 4.73
N ASN A 32 16.18 11.06 3.61
CA ASN A 32 16.36 12.25 2.78
C ASN A 32 15.29 13.32 3.12
N SER A 33 15.69 14.56 3.38
CA SER A 33 14.80 15.63 3.86
C SER A 33 13.66 16.03 2.91
N ASP A 34 13.77 15.69 1.62
CA ASP A 34 12.75 15.95 0.57
C ASP A 34 12.08 14.65 0.10
N CYS A 35 11.68 13.80 1.04
CA CYS A 35 11.19 12.43 0.81
C CYS A 35 9.70 12.28 0.44
N ARG A 36 8.90 13.35 0.54
CA ARG A 36 7.42 13.23 0.63
C ARG A 36 6.71 12.62 -0.57
N ASP A 37 7.42 12.42 -1.68
CA ASP A 37 6.92 11.73 -2.88
C ASP A 37 8.02 10.84 -3.51
N LYS A 38 8.73 10.05 -2.68
CA LYS A 38 9.79 9.15 -3.14
C LYS A 38 9.41 7.68 -2.98
N SER A 39 9.79 6.90 -3.98
CA SER A 39 9.76 5.45 -3.93
C SER A 39 10.86 4.92 -2.99
N VAL A 40 10.45 4.13 -2.01
CA VAL A 40 11.31 3.41 -1.08
C VAL A 40 11.48 1.97 -1.59
N PRO A 41 12.71 1.53 -1.88
CA PRO A 41 12.96 0.18 -2.36
C PRO A 41 12.73 -0.85 -1.25
N ILE A 42 12.06 -1.94 -1.59
CA ILE A 42 11.88 -3.10 -0.74
C ILE A 42 12.42 -4.35 -1.42
N GLN A 43 13.09 -5.20 -0.65
CA GLN A 43 13.64 -6.45 -1.16
C GLN A 43 13.46 -7.57 -0.13
N TYR A 44 12.93 -8.69 -0.60
CA TYR A 44 12.76 -9.89 0.21
C TYR A 44 12.98 -11.16 -0.62
N LYS A 45 13.91 -12.03 -0.17
CA LYS A 45 14.29 -13.29 -0.85
C LYS A 45 14.53 -13.13 -2.37
N GLY A 46 15.18 -12.04 -2.78
CA GLY A 46 15.53 -11.75 -4.17
C GLY A 46 14.42 -11.12 -5.01
N ILE A 47 13.19 -11.01 -4.50
CA ILE A 47 12.12 -10.20 -5.11
C ILE A 47 12.33 -8.76 -4.68
N LYS A 48 12.25 -7.84 -5.65
CA LYS A 48 12.41 -6.40 -5.47
C LYS A 48 11.13 -5.70 -5.90
N ASP A 49 10.76 -4.68 -5.16
CA ASP A 49 9.65 -3.80 -5.49
C ASP A 49 9.88 -2.43 -4.82
N VAL A 50 8.90 -1.54 -4.89
CA VAL A 50 8.90 -0.26 -4.18
C VAL A 50 7.56 -0.01 -3.50
N PHE A 51 7.58 0.75 -2.41
CA PHE A 51 6.39 1.48 -1.95
C PHE A 51 6.69 2.97 -2.02
N ASN A 52 5.67 3.82 -1.98
CA ASN A 52 5.83 5.27 -2.04
C ASN A 52 5.48 5.90 -0.71
N LEU A 53 6.27 6.90 -0.29
CA LEU A 53 5.80 7.89 0.67
C LEU A 53 4.93 8.90 -0.09
N THR A 54 3.88 9.39 0.55
CA THR A 54 2.95 10.35 -0.05
C THR A 54 2.54 11.43 0.94
N SER A 55 2.20 12.60 0.42
CA SER A 55 1.55 13.68 1.15
C SER A 55 0.05 13.45 1.39
N GLU A 56 -0.54 12.46 0.71
CA GLU A 56 -1.95 12.08 0.86
C GLU A 56 -2.18 11.23 2.13
N ALA A 57 -2.13 11.90 3.27
CA ALA A 57 -2.35 11.28 4.57
C ALA A 57 -3.84 11.07 4.87
N ASN A 58 -4.46 10.19 4.10
CA ASN A 58 -5.84 9.76 4.31
C ASN A 58 -5.94 8.22 4.28
N PRO A 59 -7.05 7.66 4.80
CA PRO A 59 -7.17 6.21 4.92
C PRO A 59 -7.28 5.44 3.60
N THR A 60 -7.59 6.12 2.49
CA THR A 60 -7.67 5.48 1.17
C THR A 60 -6.34 5.56 0.41
N GLY A 61 -5.37 6.32 0.92
CA GLY A 61 -4.10 6.61 0.27
C GLY A 61 -4.23 7.08 -1.17
N GLY A 62 -5.33 7.79 -1.48
CA GLY A 62 -5.63 8.30 -2.82
C GLY A 62 -6.28 7.32 -3.79
N ALA A 63 -6.55 6.08 -3.37
CA ALA A 63 -7.19 5.10 -4.24
C ALA A 63 -8.65 5.45 -4.49
N SER A 64 -8.98 5.78 -5.75
CA SER A 64 -10.31 6.28 -6.13
C SER A 64 -11.43 5.27 -5.89
N TYR A 65 -11.12 3.97 -5.93
CA TYR A 65 -12.12 2.93 -5.70
C TYR A 65 -12.44 2.72 -4.22
N LEU A 66 -11.57 3.12 -3.28
CA LEU A 66 -11.82 2.95 -1.85
C LEU A 66 -12.62 4.14 -1.30
N THR A 67 -13.59 3.83 -0.46
CA THR A 67 -14.40 4.84 0.22
C THR A 67 -14.34 4.66 1.72
N TRP A 68 -14.38 5.77 2.45
CA TRP A 68 -14.44 5.80 3.91
C TRP A 68 -15.75 6.46 4.33
N ASP A 69 -16.57 5.72 5.08
CA ASP A 69 -17.79 6.23 5.67
C ASP A 69 -17.51 6.70 7.11
N GLU A 70 -17.42 8.01 7.29
CA GLU A 70 -17.22 8.64 8.61
C GLU A 70 -18.34 8.33 9.60
N SER A 71 -19.57 8.08 9.13
CA SER A 71 -20.73 7.86 10.00
C SER A 71 -20.65 6.48 10.66
N ASN A 72 -20.26 5.48 9.87
CA ASN A 72 -20.17 4.09 10.32
C ASN A 72 -18.74 3.66 10.66
N LYS A 73 -17.76 4.55 10.46
CA LYS A 73 -16.32 4.29 10.60
C LYS A 73 -15.91 3.00 9.88
N SER A 74 -16.39 2.85 8.66
CA SER A 74 -16.23 1.63 7.87
C SER A 74 -15.72 1.93 6.47
N TYR A 75 -14.99 0.97 5.93
CA TYR A 75 -14.51 1.03 4.55
C TYR A 75 -15.53 0.41 3.60
N GLY A 76 -15.67 1.04 2.45
CA GLY A 76 -16.39 0.53 1.30
C GLY A 76 -15.56 0.66 0.04
N TYR A 77 -16.20 0.39 -1.10
CA TYR A 77 -15.61 0.67 -2.39
C TYR A 77 -16.68 1.06 -3.40
N ASP A 78 -16.31 1.91 -4.36
CA ASP A 78 -17.13 2.26 -5.51
C ASP A 78 -16.88 1.25 -6.65
N ILE A 79 -17.96 0.66 -7.17
CA ILE A 79 -17.88 -0.40 -8.17
C ILE A 79 -17.45 0.10 -9.55
N ASP A 80 -17.78 1.34 -9.91
CA ASP A 80 -17.44 1.91 -11.20
C ASP A 80 -15.99 2.42 -11.19
N GLU A 81 -15.53 3.00 -10.08
CA GLU A 81 -14.12 3.31 -9.86
C GLU A 81 -13.25 2.04 -9.80
N LEU A 82 -13.76 0.94 -9.23
CA LEU A 82 -13.08 -0.36 -9.27
C LEU A 82 -12.89 -0.85 -10.71
N LYS A 83 -13.91 -0.72 -11.57
CA LYS A 83 -13.78 -1.11 -12.99
C LYS A 83 -12.73 -0.25 -13.71
N ASN A 84 -12.70 1.06 -13.44
CA ASN A 84 -11.69 1.95 -14.00
C ASN A 84 -10.29 1.57 -13.53
N THR A 85 -10.13 1.27 -12.24
CA THR A 85 -8.87 0.80 -11.64
C THR A 85 -8.39 -0.49 -12.33
N ILE A 86 -9.28 -1.48 -12.51
CA ILE A 86 -8.95 -2.74 -13.20
C ILE A 86 -8.54 -2.49 -14.66
N HIS A 87 -9.26 -1.62 -15.37
CA HIS A 87 -8.94 -1.23 -16.73
C HIS A 87 -7.55 -0.59 -16.84
N ASP A 88 -7.21 0.30 -15.91
CA ASP A 88 -5.90 0.94 -15.88
C ASP A 88 -4.77 -0.03 -15.54
N ILE A 89 -5.00 -0.98 -14.62
CA ILE A 89 -4.06 -2.09 -14.37
C ILE A 89 -3.81 -2.88 -15.67
N VAL A 90 -4.87 -3.21 -16.42
CA VAL A 90 -4.75 -3.97 -17.68
C VAL A 90 -4.01 -3.18 -18.76
N LYS A 91 -4.16 -1.86 -18.81
CA LYS A 91 -3.40 -1.01 -19.74
C LYS A 91 -1.90 -1.01 -19.46
N GLN A 92 -1.48 -1.17 -18.20
CA GLN A 92 -0.05 -1.20 -17.84
C GLN A 92 0.69 -2.40 -18.45
N SER A 93 0.01 -3.54 -18.64
CA SER A 93 0.60 -4.70 -19.32
C SER A 93 -0.45 -5.61 -19.96
N ARG A 94 -0.23 -5.98 -21.23
CA ARG A 94 -1.06 -6.96 -21.95
C ARG A 94 -1.15 -8.31 -21.24
N ASP A 95 -0.14 -8.66 -20.44
CA ASP A 95 -0.12 -9.90 -19.67
C ASP A 95 -1.21 -9.95 -18.60
N TYR A 96 -1.81 -8.81 -18.24
CA TYR A 96 -2.89 -8.71 -17.25
C TYR A 96 -4.27 -8.78 -17.88
N LYS A 97 -4.40 -8.78 -19.21
CA LYS A 97 -5.70 -8.77 -19.91
C LYS A 97 -6.68 -9.86 -19.46
N TYR A 98 -6.16 -11.00 -19.01
CA TYR A 98 -6.99 -12.10 -18.52
C TYR A 98 -7.85 -11.76 -17.29
N ILE A 99 -7.49 -10.72 -16.51
CA ILE A 99 -8.27 -10.35 -15.31
C ILE A 99 -9.57 -9.62 -15.64
N GLU A 100 -9.71 -9.02 -16.84
CA GLU A 100 -10.96 -8.35 -17.27
C GLU A 100 -12.14 -9.33 -17.36
N ALA A 101 -11.86 -10.61 -17.63
CA ALA A 101 -12.87 -11.65 -17.77
C ALA A 101 -13.21 -12.32 -16.42
N LEU A 102 -12.57 -11.92 -15.32
CA LEU A 102 -12.74 -12.53 -14.00
C LEU A 102 -13.68 -11.67 -13.13
N ASN A 103 -14.31 -12.31 -12.14
CA ASN A 103 -15.13 -11.60 -11.18
C ASN A 103 -14.24 -11.06 -10.04
N PRO A 104 -14.11 -9.73 -9.88
CA PRO A 104 -13.36 -9.13 -8.78
C PRO A 104 -14.19 -9.15 -7.49
N ILE A 105 -13.54 -9.42 -6.36
CA ILE A 105 -14.11 -9.25 -5.02
C ILE A 105 -13.11 -8.46 -4.20
N VAL A 106 -13.53 -7.30 -3.71
CA VAL A 106 -12.72 -6.46 -2.83
C VAL A 106 -12.89 -6.92 -1.39
N LYS A 107 -11.78 -7.07 -0.67
CA LYS A 107 -11.75 -7.27 0.77
C LYS A 107 -10.89 -6.19 1.41
N ILE A 108 -11.44 -5.50 2.39
CA ILE A 108 -10.76 -4.39 3.07
C ILE A 108 -10.59 -4.75 4.53
N ARG A 109 -9.38 -4.53 5.06
CA ARG A 109 -9.04 -4.70 6.47
C ARG A 109 -8.39 -3.44 6.99
N PHE A 110 -8.81 -3.00 8.17
CA PHE A 110 -8.24 -1.86 8.86
C PHE A 110 -7.61 -2.29 10.18
N ILE A 111 -6.45 -1.72 10.46
CA ILE A 111 -5.65 -1.99 11.64
C ILE A 111 -5.40 -0.64 12.30
N PRO A 112 -6.08 -0.32 13.40
CA PRO A 112 -5.90 0.95 14.07
C PRO A 112 -4.49 1.05 14.67
N LYS A 113 -3.96 2.28 14.65
CA LYS A 113 -2.70 2.69 15.30
C LYS A 113 -2.98 3.89 16.19
N ASP A 114 -2.07 4.19 17.12
CA ASP A 114 -2.23 5.29 18.09
C ASP A 114 -2.52 6.63 17.42
N ASN A 115 -1.88 6.90 16.26
CA ASN A 115 -2.10 8.13 15.50
C ASN A 115 -2.41 7.88 14.01
N GLY A 116 -3.34 6.98 13.71
CA GLY A 116 -3.76 6.67 12.34
C GLY A 116 -4.10 5.20 12.15
N GLY A 117 -3.61 4.59 11.08
CA GLY A 117 -3.76 3.15 10.89
C GLY A 117 -3.20 2.62 9.59
N VAL A 118 -3.38 1.30 9.41
CA VAL A 118 -3.04 0.58 8.19
C VAL A 118 -4.30 0.03 7.56
N VAL A 119 -4.48 0.29 6.26
CA VAL A 119 -5.56 -0.26 5.44
C VAL A 119 -4.96 -1.23 4.44
N VAL A 120 -5.49 -2.44 4.40
CA VAL A 120 -5.15 -3.47 3.40
C VAL A 120 -6.38 -3.71 2.54
N SER A 121 -6.26 -3.51 1.24
CA SER A 121 -7.31 -3.77 0.26
C SER A 121 -6.86 -4.84 -0.72
N ASP A 122 -7.58 -5.97 -0.74
CA ASP A 122 -7.36 -7.07 -1.67
C ASP A 122 -8.44 -7.07 -2.75
N ILE A 123 -8.05 -6.87 -4.01
CA ILE A 123 -8.89 -7.16 -5.18
C ILE A 123 -8.60 -8.61 -5.60
N LEU A 124 -9.51 -9.51 -5.21
CA LEU A 124 -9.44 -10.94 -5.51
C LEU A 124 -10.18 -11.26 -6.80
N PHE A 125 -9.47 -11.73 -7.82
CA PHE A 125 -10.07 -12.21 -9.05
C PHE A 125 -10.31 -13.71 -8.97
N LYS A 126 -11.58 -14.12 -9.07
CA LYS A 126 -11.99 -15.53 -8.96
C LYS A 126 -12.36 -16.13 -10.30
N ASP A 127 -12.18 -17.45 -10.41
CA ASP A 127 -12.73 -18.23 -11.52
C ASP A 127 -14.24 -18.44 -11.35
N LYS A 128 -14.85 -19.08 -12.35
CA LYS A 128 -16.28 -19.46 -12.35
C LYS A 128 -16.69 -20.37 -11.19
N ASN A 129 -15.75 -21.03 -10.51
CA ASN A 129 -15.97 -21.90 -9.36
C ASN A 129 -15.68 -21.18 -8.03
N ASN A 130 -15.57 -19.84 -8.03
CA ASN A 130 -15.20 -19.02 -6.88
C ASN A 130 -13.81 -19.29 -6.29
N LYS A 131 -12.91 -19.94 -7.04
CA LYS A 131 -11.52 -20.15 -6.61
C LYS A 131 -10.68 -18.91 -6.93
N PRO A 132 -9.87 -18.40 -5.99
CA PRO A 132 -9.01 -17.25 -6.26
C PRO A 132 -7.90 -17.62 -7.26
N ILE A 133 -7.78 -16.82 -8.32
CA ILE A 133 -6.76 -16.98 -9.37
C ILE A 133 -5.66 -15.94 -9.20
N THR A 134 -6.06 -14.69 -9.02
CA THR A 134 -5.16 -13.52 -8.97
C THR A 134 -5.58 -12.61 -7.83
N ILE A 135 -4.60 -11.95 -7.24
CA ILE A 135 -4.78 -10.88 -6.25
C ILE A 135 -4.05 -9.64 -6.72
N VAL A 136 -4.65 -8.49 -6.49
CA VAL A 136 -3.98 -7.20 -6.37
C VAL A 136 -4.19 -6.76 -4.93
N ARG A 137 -3.10 -6.51 -4.23
CA ARG A 137 -3.09 -6.00 -2.86
C ARG A 137 -2.56 -4.57 -2.85
N ASP A 138 -3.35 -3.69 -2.28
CA ASP A 138 -2.97 -2.34 -1.92
C ASP A 138 -2.86 -2.20 -0.39
N ILE A 139 -1.85 -1.49 0.08
CA ILE A 139 -1.55 -1.32 1.50
C ILE A 139 -1.24 0.15 1.76
N TYR A 140 -1.98 0.75 2.67
CA TYR A 140 -1.89 2.16 3.00
C TYR A 140 -1.59 2.31 4.48
N PHE A 141 -0.45 2.89 4.82
CA PHE A 141 -0.20 3.41 6.15
C PHE A 141 -0.50 4.90 6.11
N TYR A 142 -1.25 5.41 7.07
CA TYR A 142 -1.49 6.84 7.22
C TYR A 142 -1.47 7.23 8.69
N SER A 143 -1.07 8.48 8.93
CA SER A 143 -1.08 9.11 10.24
C SER A 143 -1.68 10.50 10.17
N GLN A 144 -2.36 10.91 11.25
CA GLN A 144 -2.98 12.24 11.33
C GLN A 144 -1.94 13.38 11.33
N ASP A 145 -0.66 13.07 11.54
CA ASP A 145 0.46 14.02 11.43
C ASP A 145 0.88 14.32 9.99
N ASN A 146 0.01 14.03 9.02
CA ASN A 146 0.25 14.18 7.58
C ASN A 146 1.43 13.34 7.06
N TYR A 147 1.50 12.08 7.51
CA TYR A 147 2.42 11.07 7.00
C TYR A 147 1.66 9.91 6.41
N ALA A 148 2.06 9.45 5.22
CA ALA A 148 1.51 8.25 4.62
C ALA A 148 2.52 7.50 3.77
N ALA A 149 2.31 6.19 3.67
CA ALA A 149 3.00 5.29 2.77
C ALA A 149 1.98 4.43 2.03
N VAL A 150 2.25 4.13 0.77
CA VAL A 150 1.35 3.36 -0.09
C VAL A 150 2.14 2.31 -0.87
N TYR A 151 1.68 1.07 -0.82
CA TYR A 151 2.15 -0.02 -1.66
C TYR A 151 1.01 -0.55 -2.51
N SER A 152 1.25 -0.72 -3.80
CA SER A 152 0.30 -1.37 -4.72
C SER A 152 1.03 -2.46 -5.49
N SER A 153 0.59 -3.70 -5.31
CA SER A 153 1.17 -4.82 -6.06
C SER A 153 0.64 -4.88 -7.48
N THR A 154 1.49 -5.37 -8.40
CA THR A 154 1.00 -5.85 -9.69
C THR A 154 0.10 -7.08 -9.52
N PRO A 155 -0.74 -7.44 -10.51
CA PRO A 155 -1.52 -8.68 -10.46
C PRO A 155 -0.67 -9.93 -10.21
N ILE A 156 -0.87 -10.59 -9.06
CA ILE A 156 -0.14 -11.80 -8.67
C ILE A 156 -1.07 -13.01 -8.77
N LYS A 157 -0.71 -13.96 -9.64
CA LYS A 157 -1.37 -15.27 -9.67
C LYS A 157 -1.06 -16.04 -8.38
N TYR A 158 -2.07 -16.69 -7.79
CA TYR A 158 -1.92 -17.53 -6.58
C TYR A 158 -1.01 -18.74 -6.76
N THR A 159 -0.66 -19.09 -8.00
CA THR A 159 0.38 -20.09 -8.32
C THR A 159 1.79 -19.58 -8.02
N HIS A 160 2.03 -18.26 -8.04
CA HIS A 160 3.32 -17.65 -7.72
C HIS A 160 3.51 -17.48 -6.22
N LYS A 161 3.70 -18.60 -5.50
CA LYS A 161 3.77 -18.62 -4.02
C LYS A 161 4.79 -17.67 -3.42
N ASN A 162 5.96 -17.51 -4.05
CA ASN A 162 6.98 -16.58 -3.57
C ASN A 162 6.54 -15.12 -3.64
N LYS A 163 5.76 -14.73 -4.65
CA LYS A 163 5.20 -13.37 -4.77
C LYS A 163 4.07 -13.12 -3.77
N ILE A 164 3.24 -14.13 -3.51
CA ILE A 164 2.22 -14.06 -2.44
C ILE A 164 2.90 -13.86 -1.08
N PHE A 165 3.90 -14.69 -0.77
CA PHE A 165 4.64 -14.56 0.47
C PHE A 165 5.40 -13.23 0.58
N PHE A 166 5.86 -12.68 -0.55
CA PHE A 166 6.44 -11.34 -0.60
C PHE A 166 5.42 -10.27 -0.18
N ILE A 167 4.23 -10.23 -0.78
CA ILE A 167 3.23 -9.21 -0.41
C ILE A 167 2.71 -9.37 1.02
N ASP A 168 2.65 -10.60 1.56
CA ASP A 168 2.34 -10.84 2.97
C ASP A 168 3.42 -10.25 3.88
N LYS A 169 4.69 -10.28 3.45
CA LYS A 169 5.79 -9.64 4.17
C LYS A 169 5.74 -8.12 4.05
N VAL A 170 5.34 -7.57 2.91
CA VAL A 170 5.12 -6.12 2.76
C VAL A 170 3.95 -5.65 3.63
N GLU A 171 2.92 -6.47 3.81
CA GLU A 171 1.86 -6.18 4.77
C GLU A 171 2.38 -6.12 6.21
N SER A 172 3.13 -7.13 6.66
CA SER A 172 3.77 -7.09 7.98
C SER A 172 4.71 -5.89 8.16
N LEU A 173 5.36 -5.45 7.09
CA LEU A 173 6.16 -4.23 7.06
C LEU A 173 5.27 -3.03 7.43
N PHE A 174 4.22 -2.78 6.67
CA PHE A 174 3.31 -1.65 6.92
C PHE A 174 2.65 -1.72 8.30
N GLU A 175 2.27 -2.92 8.75
CA GLU A 175 1.72 -3.13 10.10
C GLU A 175 2.67 -2.73 11.23
N SER A 176 3.99 -2.78 11.03
CA SER A 176 4.97 -2.35 12.03
C SER A 176 5.46 -0.91 11.85
N MET A 177 5.00 -0.19 10.82
CA MET A 177 5.37 1.21 10.66
C MET A 177 4.76 2.06 11.77
N ASP A 178 5.57 2.95 12.35
CA ASP A 178 5.18 3.93 13.36
C ASP A 178 5.95 5.25 13.13
N VAL A 179 5.32 6.38 13.46
CA VAL A 179 5.95 7.72 13.33
C VAL A 179 6.89 7.95 14.52
N ASN A 180 8.20 8.07 14.25
CA ASN A 180 9.23 8.24 15.27
C ASN A 180 9.83 9.65 15.19
N TRP A 181 9.66 10.43 16.26
CA TRP A 181 10.16 11.79 16.40
C TRP A 181 11.57 11.85 17.00
#